data_AF-A0A2T1N888-F1
#
_entry.id   AF-A0A2T1N888-F1
#
_cell.length_a   1.000
_cell.length_b   1.000
_cell.length_c   1.000
_cell.angle_alpha   90.00
_cell.angle_beta   90.00
_cell.angle_gamma   90.00
#
_symmetry.space_group_name_H-M   'P 1'
#
loop_
_entity.id
_entity.type
_entity.pdbx_description
1 polymer ?
#
loop_
_entity_poly.entity_id
_entity_poly.type
_entity_poly.pdbx_seq_one_letter_code
_entity_poly.pdbx_strand_id
1 'polypeptide(L)'
;MEDFLKKLKLLKEISISLNTQRSEFVPALKKHVDSAKINNPFSRLEDIFTSSKNSYKGIVTSRDFEIKKRLRFGDSKFSGAKITGTFQDFGDTLIIKAKVNAWNNFMFVFYGFVIIFYFVFGILMVPEIINSGEDFFSVIIIPFLFIHAFFMLGMPYFFMRRSVLRTLREFEKEIHFIQSKEVNNKL
;
A
#
# COMPACT_ATOMS: atom_id res chain seq x y z
N MET A 1 0.04 -3.50 17.62
CA MET A 1 -0.18 -3.90 16.19
C MET A 1 0.88 -3.32 15.27
N GLU A 2 1.27 -2.04 15.40
CA GLU A 2 2.33 -1.45 14.56
C GLU A 2 3.66 -2.22 14.65
N ASP A 3 4.09 -2.64 15.85
CA ASP A 3 5.35 -3.38 16.02
C ASP A 3 5.38 -4.72 15.28
N PHE A 4 4.22 -5.38 15.17
CA PHE A 4 4.08 -6.59 14.38
C PHE A 4 4.27 -6.30 12.89
N LEU A 5 3.63 -5.24 12.37
CA LEU A 5 3.80 -4.82 10.97
C LEU A 5 5.23 -4.35 10.68
N LYS A 6 5.90 -3.69 11.64
CA LYS A 6 7.33 -3.34 11.57
C LYS A 6 8.20 -4.59 11.48
N LYS A 7 7.97 -5.59 12.34
CA LYS A 7 8.67 -6.89 12.31
C LYS A 7 8.48 -7.61 10.99
N LEU A 8 7.27 -7.58 10.42
CA LEU A 8 6.95 -8.14 9.11
C LEU A 8 7.46 -7.31 7.92
N LYS A 9 8.06 -6.14 8.17
CA LYS A 9 8.53 -5.18 7.15
C LYS A 9 7.41 -4.69 6.23
N LEU A 10 6.19 -4.62 6.76
CA LEU A 10 5.01 -4.07 6.09
C LEU A 10 4.70 -2.62 6.50
N LEU A 11 5.34 -2.16 7.58
CA LEU A 11 5.33 -0.77 8.02
C LEU A 11 6.77 -0.28 8.13
N LYS A 12 7.07 0.87 7.52
CA LYS A 12 8.37 1.54 7.63
C LYS A 12 8.17 3.03 7.86
N GLU A 13 8.98 3.60 8.73
CA GLU A 13 8.98 5.02 9.05
C GLU A 13 10.19 5.70 8.43
N ILE A 14 10.03 6.95 8.03
CA ILE A 14 11.08 7.82 7.50
C ILE A 14 10.88 9.23 8.03
N SER A 15 11.99 9.92 8.27
CA SER A 15 12.01 11.35 8.59
C SER A 15 12.74 12.07 7.49
N ILE A 16 12.11 13.08 6.89
CA ILE A 16 12.69 13.88 5.81
C ILE A 16 12.79 15.32 6.33
N SER A 17 13.98 15.88 6.32
CA SER A 17 14.23 17.28 6.66
C SER A 17 14.28 18.12 5.39
N LEU A 18 13.49 19.19 5.34
CA LEU A 18 13.45 20.14 4.24
C LEU A 18 13.83 21.54 4.75
N ASN A 19 14.53 22.30 3.92
CA ASN A 19 14.84 23.71 4.18
C ASN A 19 13.70 24.58 3.65
N THR A 20 12.58 24.60 4.36
CA THR A 20 11.36 25.35 4.05
C THR A 20 10.47 25.34 5.30
N GLN A 21 9.45 26.19 5.32
CA GLN A 21 8.43 26.17 6.36
C GLN A 21 7.19 25.42 5.91
N ARG A 22 6.47 24.82 6.86
CA ARG A 22 5.17 24.17 6.64
C ARG A 22 4.15 25.05 5.91
N SER A 23 4.15 26.36 6.18
CA SER A 23 3.27 27.35 5.53
C SER A 23 3.42 27.38 4.02
N GLU A 24 4.62 27.12 3.50
CA GLU A 24 4.93 27.11 2.07
C GLU A 24 4.76 25.72 1.47
N PHE A 25 5.23 24.70 2.20
CA PHE A 25 5.25 23.33 1.71
C PHE A 25 3.87 22.68 1.66
N VAL A 26 3.02 22.87 2.67
CA VAL A 26 1.69 22.22 2.73
C VAL A 26 0.80 22.62 1.54
N PRO A 27 0.70 23.90 1.15
CA PRO A 27 -0.02 24.29 -0.06
C PRO A 27 0.59 23.68 -1.33
N ALA A 28 1.92 23.59 -1.43
CA ALA A 28 2.59 22.97 -2.58
C ALA A 28 2.25 21.48 -2.68
N LEU A 29 2.32 20.74 -1.56
CA LEU A 29 1.92 19.34 -1.50
C LEU A 29 0.44 19.15 -1.88
N LYS A 30 -0.46 20.03 -1.40
CA LYS A 30 -1.89 19.99 -1.76
C LYS A 30 -2.14 20.09 -3.25
N LYS A 31 -1.35 20.85 -4.01
CA LYS A 31 -1.48 20.92 -5.47
C LYS A 31 -1.18 19.59 -6.17
N HIS A 32 -0.30 18.77 -5.58
CA HIS A 32 0.17 17.49 -6.12
C HIS A 32 -0.66 16.28 -5.64
N VAL A 33 -1.64 16.50 -4.76
CA VAL A 33 -2.47 15.44 -4.17
C VAL A 33 -3.93 15.72 -4.45
N ASP A 34 -4.61 14.78 -5.10
CA ASP A 34 -6.06 14.88 -5.28
C ASP A 34 -6.80 14.53 -3.98
N SER A 35 -7.71 15.41 -3.55
CA SER A 35 -8.56 15.17 -2.39
C SER A 35 -9.47 13.96 -2.61
N ALA A 36 -9.24 12.86 -1.87
CA ALA A 36 -10.06 11.65 -1.97
C ALA A 36 -10.00 10.80 -0.69
N LYS A 37 -11.07 10.03 -0.41
CA LYS A 37 -11.09 9.02 0.65
C LYS A 37 -10.33 7.77 0.19
N ILE A 38 -9.25 7.40 0.90
CA ILE A 38 -8.36 6.30 0.48
C ILE A 38 -8.54 4.97 1.22
N ASN A 39 -9.45 4.93 2.22
CA ASN A 39 -9.68 3.75 3.06
C ASN A 39 -10.71 2.76 2.47
N ASN A 40 -11.31 3.05 1.30
CA ASN A 40 -12.21 2.11 0.62
C ASN A 40 -11.39 0.94 -0.01
N PRO A 41 -11.71 -0.34 0.28
CA PRO A 41 -11.04 -1.49 -0.36
C PRO A 41 -11.18 -1.49 -1.90
N PHE A 42 -12.24 -0.88 -2.44
CA PHE A 42 -12.49 -0.78 -3.88
C PHE A 42 -11.98 0.52 -4.52
N SER A 43 -11.31 1.38 -3.75
CA SER A 43 -10.73 2.65 -4.24
C SER A 43 -9.75 2.49 -5.41
N ARG A 44 -9.26 1.27 -5.67
CA ARG A 44 -8.37 0.95 -6.80
C ARG A 44 -9.12 0.84 -8.12
N LEU A 45 -10.37 0.38 -8.11
CA LEU A 45 -11.19 0.31 -9.32
C LEU A 45 -11.52 1.73 -9.78
N GLU A 46 -11.92 2.60 -8.85
CA GLU A 46 -12.14 4.03 -9.09
C GLU A 46 -10.90 4.72 -9.70
N ASP A 47 -9.69 4.34 -9.27
CA ASP A 47 -8.45 4.94 -9.76
C ASP A 47 -8.21 4.70 -11.25
N ILE A 48 -8.56 3.52 -11.74
CA ILE A 48 -8.36 3.13 -13.15
C ILE A 48 -9.23 3.99 -14.08
N PHE A 49 -10.43 4.36 -13.64
CA PHE A 49 -11.38 5.13 -14.45
C PHE A 49 -11.24 6.65 -14.30
N THR A 50 -10.32 7.13 -13.46
CA THR A 50 -10.18 8.57 -13.20
C THR A 50 -9.00 9.17 -13.97
N SER A 51 -9.25 10.24 -14.74
CA SER A 51 -8.27 10.91 -15.63
C SER A 51 -7.35 11.94 -14.94
N SER A 52 -7.09 11.83 -13.63
CA SER A 52 -6.29 12.86 -12.94
C SER A 52 -4.81 12.80 -13.30
N LYS A 53 -4.19 13.98 -13.46
CA LYS A 53 -2.75 14.13 -13.72
C LYS A 53 -1.90 13.88 -12.47
N ASN A 54 -2.45 14.03 -11.27
CA ASN A 54 -1.71 13.85 -10.03
C ASN A 54 -1.40 12.37 -9.74
N SER A 55 -0.22 12.13 -9.18
CA SER A 55 0.27 10.78 -8.87
C SER A 55 -0.27 10.25 -7.54
N TYR A 56 -0.71 11.15 -6.66
CA TYR A 56 -1.18 10.84 -5.31
C TYR A 56 -2.61 11.32 -5.12
N LYS A 57 -3.34 10.59 -4.27
CA LYS A 57 -4.65 10.98 -3.77
C LYS A 57 -4.72 10.80 -2.27
N GLY A 58 -5.54 11.58 -1.59
CA GLY A 58 -5.63 11.54 -0.13
C GLY A 58 -6.14 12.82 0.50
N ILE A 59 -5.83 13.00 1.77
CA ILE A 59 -6.17 14.18 2.55
C ILE A 59 -4.86 14.78 3.06
N VAL A 60 -4.67 16.07 2.82
CA VAL A 60 -3.53 16.85 3.36
C VAL A 60 -4.11 17.96 4.21
N THR A 61 -3.79 17.97 5.50
CA THR A 61 -4.18 19.03 6.43
C THR A 61 -2.99 19.96 6.70
N SER A 62 -3.17 20.93 7.60
CA SER A 62 -2.08 21.80 8.04
C SER A 62 -1.11 21.14 9.03
N ARG A 63 -1.41 19.94 9.54
CA ARG A 63 -0.61 19.24 10.56
C ARG A 63 -0.17 17.85 10.12
N ASP A 64 -1.00 17.19 9.34
CA ASP A 64 -0.81 15.82 8.91
C ASP A 64 -1.24 15.61 7.47
N PHE A 65 -0.91 14.42 6.95
CA PHE A 65 -1.38 13.98 5.67
C PHE A 65 -1.58 12.47 5.67
N GLU A 66 -2.55 12.04 4.87
CA GLU A 66 -2.89 10.67 4.60
C GLU A 66 -3.06 10.52 3.09
N ILE A 67 -2.08 9.92 2.41
CA ILE A 67 -2.06 9.82 0.95
C ILE A 67 -1.74 8.40 0.48
N LYS A 68 -2.10 8.11 -0.76
CA LYS A 68 -1.81 6.85 -1.44
C LYS A 68 -1.50 7.14 -2.90
N LYS A 69 -0.58 6.38 -3.47
CA LYS A 69 -0.28 6.44 -4.90
C LYS A 69 -1.48 5.94 -5.71
N ARG A 70 -1.90 6.70 -6.71
CA ARG A 70 -3.00 6.36 -7.62
C ARG A 70 -2.57 5.18 -8.51
N LEU A 71 -3.45 4.21 -8.69
CA LEU A 71 -3.23 3.12 -9.64
C LEU A 71 -3.60 3.61 -11.05
N ARG A 72 -2.72 3.47 -12.03
CA ARG A 72 -3.02 3.78 -13.43
C ARG A 72 -3.04 2.51 -14.29
N PHE A 73 -3.86 2.52 -15.33
CA PHE A 73 -3.85 1.45 -16.32
C PHE A 73 -2.47 1.38 -16.99
N GLY A 74 -1.88 0.19 -17.08
CA GLY A 74 -0.52 -0.03 -17.60
C GLY A 74 0.62 0.12 -16.56
N ASP A 75 0.34 0.59 -15.35
CA ASP A 75 1.32 0.54 -14.26
C ASP A 75 1.42 -0.89 -13.71
N SER A 76 2.43 -1.65 -14.15
CA SER A 76 2.73 -3.00 -13.61
C SER A 76 3.19 -2.99 -12.14
N LYS A 77 3.34 -1.80 -11.56
CA LYS A 77 3.93 -1.58 -10.25
C LYS A 77 2.83 -1.54 -9.18
N PHE A 78 2.55 -2.69 -8.58
CA PHE A 78 1.70 -2.78 -7.38
C PHE A 78 2.21 -1.81 -6.30
N SER A 79 1.50 -0.71 -6.07
CA SER A 79 1.79 0.30 -5.05
C SER A 79 0.51 0.65 -4.31
N GLY A 80 0.04 -0.28 -3.48
CA GLY A 80 -1.17 -0.12 -2.67
C GLY A 80 -0.92 0.44 -1.27
N ALA A 81 0.34 0.80 -0.94
CA ALA A 81 0.72 1.25 0.39
C ALA A 81 0.18 2.65 0.68
N LYS A 82 -0.32 2.81 1.91
CA LYS A 82 -0.81 4.06 2.48
C LYS A 82 0.37 4.80 3.12
N ILE A 83 0.47 6.09 2.88
CA ILE A 83 1.46 6.97 3.48
C ILE A 83 0.73 7.90 4.44
N THR A 84 1.12 7.89 5.71
CA THR A 84 0.60 8.81 6.72
C THR A 84 1.75 9.57 7.32
N GLY A 85 1.64 10.87 7.51
CA GLY A 85 2.70 11.62 8.15
C GLY A 85 2.27 12.91 8.79
N THR A 86 3.21 13.52 9.50
CA THR A 86 3.01 14.77 10.25
C THR A 86 4.10 15.77 9.89
N PHE A 87 3.74 17.05 9.93
CA PHE A 87 4.62 18.18 9.71
C PHE A 87 5.07 18.76 11.06
N GLN A 88 6.37 19.00 11.23
CA GLN A 88 6.93 19.66 12.42
C GLN A 88 7.95 20.70 11.97
N ASP A 89 7.71 21.96 12.30
CA ASP A 89 8.67 23.05 12.05
C ASP A 89 9.70 23.11 13.18
N PHE A 90 10.98 23.23 12.81
CA PHE A 90 12.11 23.42 13.72
C PHE A 90 12.99 24.55 13.14
N GLY A 91 12.75 25.78 13.62
CA GLY A 91 13.37 26.98 13.04
C GLY A 91 12.98 27.13 11.57
N ASP A 92 13.99 27.26 10.70
CA ASP A 92 13.81 27.36 9.24
C ASP A 92 13.70 26.01 8.52
N THR A 93 13.65 24.91 9.29
CA THR A 93 13.57 23.56 8.75
C THR A 93 12.23 22.89 9.03
N LEU A 94 11.65 22.25 8.01
CA LEU A 94 10.47 21.42 8.12
C LEU A 94 10.88 19.96 8.21
N ILE A 95 10.47 19.30 9.29
CA ILE A 95 10.62 17.86 9.47
C ILE A 95 9.31 17.16 9.13
N ILE A 96 9.36 16.32 8.10
CA ILE A 96 8.25 15.44 7.69
C ILE A 96 8.50 14.05 8.24
N LYS A 97 7.69 13.64 9.21
CA LYS A 97 7.70 12.25 9.72
C LYS A 97 6.62 11.48 8.98
N ALA A 98 7.03 10.54 8.14
CA ALA A 98 6.12 9.74 7.33
C ALA A 98 6.23 8.25 7.69
N LYS A 99 5.09 7.57 7.67
CA LYS A 99 4.95 6.12 7.83
C LYS A 99 4.34 5.56 6.55
N VAL A 100 4.97 4.54 5.99
CA VAL A 100 4.47 3.80 4.83
C VAL A 100 3.95 2.45 5.32
N ASN A 101 2.65 2.21 5.17
CA ASN A 101 1.96 1.00 5.58
C ASN A 101 1.38 0.27 4.35
N ALA A 102 1.84 -0.94 4.08
CA ALA A 102 1.29 -1.78 3.01
C ALA A 102 0.06 -2.60 3.42
N TRP A 103 -0.20 -2.72 4.72
CA TRP A 103 -1.41 -3.37 5.23
C TRP A 103 -2.62 -2.47 4.98
N ASN A 104 -3.55 -2.92 4.14
CA ASN A 104 -4.74 -2.17 3.76
C ASN A 104 -6.00 -3.04 3.83
N ASN A 105 -7.17 -2.41 3.80
CA ASN A 105 -8.46 -3.09 3.91
C ASN A 105 -8.68 -4.14 2.81
N PHE A 106 -8.10 -3.94 1.62
CA PHE A 106 -8.16 -4.93 0.55
C PHE A 106 -7.42 -6.23 0.91
N MET A 107 -6.27 -6.16 1.59
CA MET A 107 -5.55 -7.34 2.06
C MET A 107 -6.33 -8.09 3.14
N PHE A 108 -7.03 -7.37 4.02
CA PHE A 108 -7.91 -7.99 5.00
C PHE A 108 -9.03 -8.80 4.31
N VAL A 109 -9.71 -8.20 3.32
CA VAL A 109 -10.74 -8.89 2.52
C VAL A 109 -10.16 -10.07 1.75
N PHE A 110 -8.99 -9.91 1.14
CA PHE A 110 -8.33 -10.97 0.38
C PHE A 110 -7.99 -12.19 1.25
N TYR A 111 -7.33 -11.97 2.40
CA TYR A 111 -6.99 -13.08 3.29
C TYR A 111 -8.24 -13.73 3.90
N GLY A 112 -9.27 -12.94 4.21
CA GLY A 112 -10.58 -13.47 4.62
C GLY A 112 -11.18 -14.38 3.56
N PHE A 113 -11.19 -13.95 2.30
CA PHE A 113 -11.66 -14.76 1.17
C PHE A 113 -10.84 -16.04 0.98
N VAL A 114 -9.50 -15.97 1.08
CA VAL A 114 -8.62 -17.15 0.98
C VAL A 114 -8.92 -18.17 2.07
N ILE A 115 -9.14 -17.73 3.31
CA ILE A 115 -9.50 -18.62 4.43
C ILE A 115 -10.84 -19.30 4.16
N ILE A 116 -11.86 -18.52 3.76
CA ILE A 116 -13.19 -19.07 3.43
C ILE A 116 -13.10 -20.07 2.27
N PHE A 117 -12.33 -19.73 1.23
CA PHE A 117 -12.11 -20.60 0.08
C PHE A 117 -11.55 -21.96 0.52
N TYR A 118 -10.47 -21.99 1.31
CA TYR A 118 -9.88 -23.24 1.78
C TYR A 118 -10.77 -23.99 2.77
N PHE A 119 -11.55 -23.28 3.58
CA PHE A 119 -12.50 -23.91 4.50
C PHE A 119 -13.62 -24.62 3.73
N VAL A 120 -14.26 -23.94 2.78
CA VAL A 120 -15.31 -24.50 1.92
C VAL A 120 -14.75 -25.64 1.06
N PHE A 121 -13.59 -25.42 0.43
CA PHE A 121 -12.93 -26.46 -0.36
C PHE A 121 -12.60 -27.69 0.48
N GLY A 122 -12.10 -27.49 1.72
CA GLY A 122 -11.82 -28.58 2.65
C GLY A 122 -13.06 -29.42 2.97
N ILE A 123 -14.19 -28.77 3.28
CA ILE A 123 -15.44 -29.48 3.60
C ILE A 123 -15.98 -30.25 2.39
N LEU A 124 -15.94 -29.66 1.21
CA LEU A 124 -16.56 -30.24 0.01
C LEU A 124 -15.68 -31.31 -0.66
N MET A 125 -14.36 -31.10 -0.69
CA MET A 125 -13.45 -31.93 -1.50
C MET A 125 -12.71 -32.98 -0.70
N VAL A 126 -12.39 -32.75 0.59
CA VAL A 126 -11.62 -33.72 1.37
C VAL A 126 -12.35 -35.06 1.55
N PRO A 127 -13.67 -35.12 1.81
CA PRO A 127 -14.39 -36.39 1.89
C PRO A 127 -14.33 -37.17 0.57
N GLU A 128 -14.52 -36.49 -0.56
CA GLU A 128 -14.43 -37.10 -1.90
C GLU A 128 -13.03 -37.66 -2.17
N ILE A 129 -11.98 -36.92 -1.81
CA ILE A 129 -10.58 -37.34 -1.99
C ILE A 129 -10.23 -38.56 -1.12
N ILE A 130 -10.73 -38.62 0.13
CA ILE A 130 -10.48 -39.76 1.03
C ILE A 130 -11.20 -41.02 0.54
N ASN A 131 -12.44 -40.88 0.07
CA ASN A 131 -13.25 -42.01 -0.38
C ASN A 131 -12.82 -42.56 -1.75
N SER A 132 -12.19 -41.74 -2.59
CA SER A 132 -11.69 -42.10 -3.93
C SER A 132 -10.20 -42.47 -3.96
N GLY A 133 -9.62 -42.84 -2.81
CA GLY A 133 -8.17 -42.87 -2.51
C GLY A 133 -7.22 -43.67 -3.43
N GLU A 134 -7.70 -44.28 -4.51
CA GLU A 134 -6.89 -44.95 -5.53
C GLU A 134 -6.82 -44.21 -6.87
N ASP A 135 -7.62 -43.16 -7.07
CA ASP A 135 -7.57 -42.37 -8.30
C ASP A 135 -6.32 -41.49 -8.33
N PHE A 136 -5.62 -41.51 -9.47
CA PHE A 136 -4.45 -40.67 -9.78
C PHE A 136 -4.69 -39.18 -9.46
N PHE A 137 -5.93 -38.72 -9.58
CA PHE A 137 -6.36 -37.36 -9.27
C PHE A 137 -6.23 -37.03 -7.77
N SER A 138 -6.58 -37.96 -6.88
CA SER A 138 -6.54 -37.81 -5.42
C SER A 138 -5.10 -37.71 -4.89
N VAL A 139 -4.15 -38.39 -5.53
CA VAL A 139 -2.71 -38.33 -5.18
C VAL A 139 -2.07 -36.98 -5.55
N ILE A 140 -2.49 -36.37 -6.66
CA ILE A 140 -1.89 -35.10 -7.15
C ILE A 140 -2.52 -33.88 -6.48
N ILE A 141 -3.82 -33.93 -6.19
CA ILE A 141 -4.54 -32.74 -5.73
C ILE A 141 -4.10 -32.28 -4.33
N ILE A 142 -3.72 -33.20 -3.45
CA ILE A 142 -3.29 -32.88 -2.08
C ILE A 142 -1.97 -32.07 -2.09
N PRO A 143 -0.86 -32.54 -2.69
CA PRO A 143 0.36 -31.73 -2.82
C PRO A 143 0.13 -30.40 -3.55
N PHE A 144 -0.68 -30.41 -4.61
CA PHE A 144 -1.03 -29.20 -5.35
C PHE A 144 -1.72 -28.16 -4.45
N LEU A 145 -2.64 -28.59 -3.57
CA LEU A 145 -3.36 -27.70 -2.67
C LEU A 145 -2.40 -27.00 -1.69
N PHE A 146 -1.41 -27.71 -1.15
CA PHE A 146 -0.41 -27.11 -0.27
C PHE A 146 0.45 -26.08 -1.00
N ILE A 147 0.90 -26.41 -2.22
CA ILE A 147 1.68 -25.49 -3.06
C ILE A 147 0.83 -24.25 -3.39
N HIS A 148 -0.42 -24.44 -3.81
CA HIS A 148 -1.34 -23.37 -4.12
C HIS A 148 -1.63 -22.49 -2.89
N ALA A 149 -1.82 -23.08 -1.70
CA ALA A 149 -1.99 -22.35 -0.44
C ALA A 149 -0.76 -21.53 -0.08
N PHE A 150 0.43 -22.12 -0.24
CA PHE A 150 1.69 -21.43 -0.03
C PHE A 150 1.80 -20.19 -0.93
N PHE A 151 1.46 -20.30 -2.22
CA PHE A 151 1.48 -19.15 -3.12
C PHE A 151 0.39 -18.12 -2.80
N MET A 152 -0.85 -18.55 -2.54
CA MET A 152 -1.97 -17.66 -2.25
C MET A 152 -1.77 -16.86 -0.97
N LEU A 153 -1.07 -17.41 0.02
CA LEU A 153 -0.73 -16.69 1.25
C LEU A 153 0.57 -15.90 1.14
N GLY A 154 1.60 -16.48 0.53
CA GLY A 154 2.96 -15.94 0.47
C GLY A 154 3.17 -14.83 -0.56
N MET A 155 2.60 -14.97 -1.77
CA MET A 155 2.78 -13.98 -2.84
C MET A 155 2.24 -12.59 -2.48
N PRO A 156 1.02 -12.44 -1.93
CA PRO A 156 0.51 -11.14 -1.51
C PRO A 156 1.38 -10.49 -0.43
N TYR A 157 1.91 -11.26 0.52
CA TYR A 157 2.86 -10.78 1.51
C TYR A 157 4.12 -10.22 0.85
N PHE A 158 4.70 -10.95 -0.10
CA PHE A 158 5.88 -10.49 -0.83
C PHE A 158 5.61 -9.20 -1.62
N PHE A 159 4.46 -9.11 -2.30
CA PHE A 159 4.04 -7.91 -3.02
C PHE A 159 3.86 -6.71 -2.09
N MET A 160 3.24 -6.89 -0.92
CA MET A 160 3.11 -5.84 0.09
C MET A 160 4.48 -5.35 0.56
N ARG A 161 5.38 -6.25 0.95
CA ARG A 161 6.73 -5.88 1.40
C ARG A 161 7.53 -5.13 0.34
N ARG A 162 7.46 -5.57 -0.92
CA ARG A 162 8.10 -4.87 -2.04
C ARG A 162 7.47 -3.50 -2.28
N SER A 163 6.16 -3.37 -2.07
CA SER A 163 5.46 -2.10 -2.23
C SER A 163 5.92 -1.05 -1.22
N VAL A 164 6.15 -1.39 0.06
CA VAL A 164 6.68 -0.45 1.07
C VAL A 164 7.98 0.21 0.61
N LEU A 165 8.94 -0.60 0.18
CA LEU A 165 10.26 -0.10 -0.26
C LEU A 165 10.19 0.73 -1.54
N ARG A 166 9.24 0.44 -2.42
CA ARG A 166 9.02 1.22 -3.64
C ARG A 166 8.34 2.55 -3.31
N THR A 167 7.24 2.50 -2.59
CA THR A 167 6.45 3.68 -2.20
C THR A 167 7.29 4.66 -1.38
N LEU A 168 8.14 4.17 -0.47
CA LEU A 168 9.04 5.02 0.29
C LEU A 168 10.02 5.78 -0.61
N ARG A 169 10.70 5.10 -1.55
CA ARG A 169 11.65 5.72 -2.48
C ARG A 169 10.97 6.71 -3.43
N GLU A 170 9.77 6.38 -3.90
CA GLU A 170 9.01 7.26 -4.79
C GLU A 170 8.47 8.49 -4.04
N PHE A 171 8.05 8.31 -2.79
CA PHE A 171 7.59 9.41 -1.93
C PHE A 171 8.73 10.38 -1.62
N GLU A 172 9.89 9.88 -1.21
CA GLU A 172 11.07 10.70 -0.93
C GLU A 172 11.46 11.56 -2.16
N LYS A 173 11.46 10.96 -3.36
CA LYS A 173 11.69 11.68 -4.61
C LYS A 173 10.66 12.77 -4.88
N GLU A 174 9.38 12.48 -4.66
CA GLU A 174 8.31 13.47 -4.87
C GLU A 174 8.44 14.65 -3.91
N ILE A 175 8.74 14.40 -2.64
CA ILE A 175 8.90 15.44 -1.63
C ILE A 175 10.05 16.39 -2.00
N HIS A 176 11.21 15.85 -2.39
CA HIS A 176 12.33 16.68 -2.85
C HIS A 176 12.03 17.42 -4.15
N PHE A 177 11.28 16.81 -5.07
CA PHE A 177 10.85 17.48 -6.31
C PHE A 177 9.92 18.67 -6.03
N ILE A 178 8.96 18.52 -5.11
CA ILE A 178 8.07 19.61 -4.71
C ILE A 178 8.88 20.75 -4.06
N GLN A 179 9.83 20.42 -3.18
CA GLN A 179 10.71 21.41 -2.56
C GLN A 179 11.51 22.18 -3.63
N SER A 180 12.17 21.48 -4.55
CA SER A 180 13.02 22.15 -5.54
C SER A 180 12.21 22.99 -6.54
N LYS A 181 11.02 22.54 -6.92
CA LYS A 181 10.25 23.16 -8.01
C LYS A 181 9.29 24.27 -7.56
N GLU A 182 8.61 24.09 -6.42
CA GLU A 182 7.53 24.99 -5.98
C GLU A 182 7.94 25.92 -4.85
N VAL A 183 8.93 25.53 -4.04
CA VAL A 183 9.40 26.31 -2.90
C VAL A 183 10.61 27.15 -3.30
N ASN A 184 11.67 26.52 -3.82
CA ASN A 184 12.92 27.23 -4.11
C ASN A 184 12.84 28.17 -5.32
N ASN A 185 11.98 27.90 -6.31
CA ASN A 185 11.79 28.78 -7.47
C ASN A 185 10.91 30.02 -7.19
N LYS A 186 10.46 30.22 -5.94
CA LYS A 186 9.72 31.43 -5.53
C LYS A 186 10.60 32.48 -4.86
N LEU A 187 11.88 32.16 -4.63
CA LEU A 187 12.94 33.08 -4.21
C LEU A 187 13.68 33.59 -5.45
#